data_AF-X1CLF2-F1
#
_entry.id   AF-X1CLF2-F1
#
_cell.length_a   1.000
_cell.length_b   1.000
_cell.length_c   1.000
_cell.angle_alpha   90.00
_cell.angle_beta   90.00
_cell.angle_gamma   90.00
#
_symmetry.space_group_name_H-M   'P 1'
#
loop_
_entity.id
_entity.type
_entity.pdbx_description
1 polymer ?
#
loop_
_entity_poly.entity_id
_entity_poly.type
_entity_poly.pdbx_seq_one_letter_code
_entity_poly.pdbx_strand_id
1 'polypeptide(L)'
;PMNVRQFIKNNFKHFNAAALVDAAEGWVQYLKKGNKMFLAMAGALSTGEIGITLAEMIRQDKIHGICCTGANLEEDIFNLIAHKSYKKLPHYRDLTPDSRVIKP
;
A
#
# COMPACT_ATOMS: atom_id res chain seq x y z
N PRO A 1 -20.93 -16.27 8.70
CA PRO A 1 -20.31 -15.79 7.44
C PRO A 1 -18.82 -16.14 7.36
N MET A 2 -18.33 -16.51 6.17
CA MET A 2 -16.91 -16.82 5.92
C MET A 2 -16.06 -15.55 6.00
N ASN A 3 -14.91 -15.58 6.70
CA ASN A 3 -14.00 -14.44 6.73
C ASN A 3 -13.14 -14.35 5.45
N VAL A 4 -12.57 -13.18 5.19
CA VAL A 4 -11.79 -12.91 3.96
C VAL A 4 -10.60 -13.86 3.81
N ARG A 5 -9.91 -14.20 4.91
CA ARG A 5 -8.78 -15.15 4.87
C ARG A 5 -9.23 -16.52 4.40
N GLN A 6 -10.33 -17.03 4.92
CA GLN A 6 -10.89 -18.32 4.53
C GLN A 6 -11.39 -18.29 3.08
N PHE A 7 -12.01 -17.19 2.67
CA PHE A 7 -12.43 -16.99 1.28
C PHE A 7 -11.24 -17.07 0.32
N ILE A 8 -10.16 -16.33 0.60
CA ILE A 8 -8.94 -16.35 -0.23
C ILE A 8 -8.35 -17.76 -0.27
N LYS A 9 -8.17 -18.41 0.89
CA LYS A 9 -7.62 -19.78 0.95
C LYS A 9 -8.46 -20.79 0.17
N ASN A 10 -9.78 -20.64 0.15
CA ASN A 10 -10.68 -21.57 -0.53
C ASN A 10 -10.72 -21.36 -2.04
N ASN A 11 -10.60 -20.13 -2.53
CA ASN A 11 -10.83 -19.81 -3.94
C ASN A 11 -9.54 -19.58 -4.75
N PHE A 12 -8.46 -19.10 -4.12
CA PHE A 12 -7.26 -18.67 -4.84
C PHE A 12 -6.28 -19.84 -4.97
N LYS A 13 -6.59 -20.77 -5.89
CA LYS A 13 -5.89 -22.06 -6.01
C LYS A 13 -4.82 -22.14 -7.11
N HIS A 14 -4.84 -21.23 -8.09
CA HIS A 14 -3.92 -21.29 -9.23
C HIS A 14 -3.38 -19.91 -9.62
N PHE A 15 -2.31 -19.90 -10.42
CA PHE A 15 -1.68 -18.69 -11.00
C PHE A 15 -1.29 -17.65 -9.93
N ASN A 16 -1.39 -16.37 -10.27
CA ASN A 16 -1.08 -15.25 -9.37
C ASN A 16 -1.93 -15.27 -8.10
N ALA A 17 -3.13 -15.84 -8.15
CA ALA A 17 -4.00 -15.97 -6.99
C ALA A 17 -3.39 -16.94 -5.96
N ALA A 18 -2.90 -18.11 -6.40
CA ALA A 18 -2.18 -19.04 -5.50
C ALA A 18 -0.89 -18.41 -4.94
N ALA A 19 -0.11 -17.76 -5.80
CA ALA A 19 1.13 -17.11 -5.40
C ALA A 19 0.90 -16.06 -4.29
N LEU A 20 -0.22 -15.33 -4.33
CA LEU A 20 -0.62 -14.41 -3.25
C LEU A 20 -0.84 -15.14 -1.92
N VAL A 21 -1.52 -16.30 -1.94
CA VAL A 21 -1.76 -17.10 -0.72
C VAL A 21 -0.44 -17.61 -0.15
N ASP A 22 0.42 -18.15 -1.00
CA ASP A 22 1.72 -18.70 -0.60
C ASP A 22 2.62 -17.61 -0.02
N ALA A 23 2.66 -16.43 -0.63
CA ALA A 23 3.41 -15.28 -0.13
C ALA A 23 2.87 -14.81 1.24
N ALA A 24 1.55 -14.70 1.39
CA ALA A 24 0.93 -14.24 2.64
C ALA A 24 1.17 -15.23 3.78
N GLU A 25 0.97 -16.54 3.57
CA GLU A 25 1.23 -17.55 4.60
C GLU A 25 2.73 -17.68 4.87
N GLY A 26 3.58 -17.60 3.84
CA GLY A 26 5.03 -17.59 3.96
C GLY A 26 5.54 -16.46 4.86
N TRP A 27 5.04 -15.23 4.67
CA TRP A 27 5.37 -14.11 5.54
C TRP A 27 4.91 -14.34 6.99
N VAL A 28 3.68 -14.83 7.20
CA VAL A 28 3.19 -15.14 8.56
C VAL A 28 4.11 -16.15 9.25
N GLN A 29 4.53 -17.21 8.57
CA GLN A 29 5.45 -18.19 9.15
C GLN A 29 6.85 -17.62 9.37
N TYR A 30 7.32 -16.75 8.47
CA TYR A 30 8.60 -16.06 8.62
C TYR A 30 8.65 -15.21 9.89
N LEU A 31 7.59 -14.42 10.16
CA LEU A 31 7.48 -13.62 11.38
C LEU A 31 7.36 -14.49 12.64
N LYS A 32 6.58 -15.58 12.60
CA LYS A 32 6.44 -16.51 13.74
C LYS A 32 7.76 -17.13 14.19
N LYS A 33 8.74 -17.23 13.30
CA LYS A 33 10.10 -17.70 13.60
C LYS A 33 10.97 -16.62 14.27
N GLY A 34 10.44 -15.43 14.53
CA GLY A 34 11.18 -14.30 15.11
C GLY A 34 12.04 -13.55 14.10
N ASN A 35 11.86 -13.80 12.80
CA ASN A 35 12.64 -13.12 11.76
C ASN A 35 12.13 -11.69 11.51
N LYS A 36 13.04 -10.83 11.04
CA LYS A 36 12.75 -9.43 10.71
C LYS A 36 12.41 -9.25 9.23
N MET A 37 11.29 -8.60 8.94
CA MET A 37 10.86 -8.32 7.57
C MET A 37 11.47 -7.02 7.04
N PHE A 38 12.09 -7.11 5.87
CA PHE A 38 12.56 -5.97 5.08
C PHE A 38 11.72 -5.86 3.80
N LEU A 39 11.13 -4.70 3.56
CA LEU A 39 10.24 -4.45 2.42
C LEU A 39 10.95 -3.59 1.37
N ALA A 40 11.11 -4.12 0.16
CA ALA A 40 11.53 -3.35 -1.00
C ALA A 40 10.32 -2.99 -1.86
N MET A 41 10.13 -1.69 -2.11
CA MET A 41 8.97 -1.17 -2.82
C MET A 41 9.37 -0.42 -4.09
N ALA A 42 8.63 -0.70 -5.17
CA ALA A 42 8.68 0.09 -6.39
C ALA A 42 8.05 1.48 -6.20
N GLY A 43 8.18 2.34 -7.21
CA GLY A 43 7.59 3.69 -7.19
C GLY A 43 6.05 3.67 -7.21
N ALA A 44 5.46 4.82 -6.86
CA ALA A 44 4.03 5.13 -6.96
C ALA A 44 3.06 4.31 -6.09
N LEU A 45 3.55 3.54 -5.10
CA LEU A 45 2.68 2.83 -4.16
C LEU A 45 2.12 3.76 -3.07
N SER A 46 2.82 4.84 -2.74
CA SER A 46 2.34 5.95 -1.90
C SER A 46 1.07 6.59 -2.45
N THR A 47 1.02 6.86 -3.76
CA THR A 47 -0.21 7.32 -4.46
C THR A 47 -1.34 6.30 -4.41
N GLY A 48 -0.99 5.01 -4.33
CA GLY A 48 -1.93 3.91 -4.07
C GLY A 48 -2.33 3.77 -2.59
N GLU A 49 -1.95 4.72 -1.74
CA GLU A 49 -2.23 4.79 -0.30
C GLU A 49 -1.73 3.57 0.49
N ILE A 50 -0.66 2.92 0.02
CA ILE A 50 -0.08 1.75 0.70
C ILE A 50 0.37 2.08 2.14
N GLY A 51 0.70 3.35 2.39
CA GLY A 51 1.08 3.88 3.69
C GLY A 51 0.04 3.61 4.78
N ILE A 52 -1.27 3.57 4.45
CA ILE A 52 -2.33 3.26 5.42
C ILE A 52 -2.13 1.85 6.00
N THR A 53 -1.91 0.86 5.13
CA THR A 53 -1.70 -0.53 5.55
C THR A 53 -0.32 -0.71 6.17
N LEU A 54 0.73 -0.11 5.60
CA LEU A 54 2.09 -0.24 6.11
C LEU A 54 2.27 0.39 7.47
N ALA A 55 1.66 1.56 7.73
CA ALA A 55 1.75 2.21 9.03
C ALA A 55 1.25 1.30 10.15
N GLU A 56 0.17 0.56 9.93
CA GLU A 56 -0.32 -0.41 10.90
C GLU A 56 0.64 -1.59 11.08
N MET A 57 1.19 -2.10 9.98
CA MET A 57 2.17 -3.20 10.02
C MET A 57 3.47 -2.80 10.74
N ILE A 58 3.90 -1.54 10.61
CA ILE A 58 5.04 -0.97 11.35
C ILE A 58 4.70 -0.86 12.84
N ARG A 59 3.53 -0.30 13.20
CA ARG A 59 3.10 -0.18 14.62
C ARG A 59 2.96 -1.53 15.31
N GLN A 60 2.61 -2.58 14.57
CA GLN A 60 2.53 -3.95 15.07
C GLN A 60 3.87 -4.72 15.01
N ASP A 61 4.99 -4.05 14.73
CA ASP A 61 6.33 -4.65 14.66
C ASP A 61 6.46 -5.79 13.61
N LYS A 62 5.74 -5.66 12.48
CA LYS A 62 5.74 -6.66 11.39
C LYS A 62 6.62 -6.26 10.22
N ILE A 63 7.04 -5.00 10.13
CA ILE A 63 7.96 -4.44 9.13
C ILE A 63 9.09 -3.74 9.89
N HIS A 64 10.34 -4.09 9.57
CA HIS A 64 11.53 -3.68 10.33
C HIS A 64 12.47 -2.79 9.51
N GLY A 65 12.30 -2.77 8.19
CA GLY A 65 13.04 -1.90 7.29
C GLY A 65 12.31 -1.77 5.96
N ILE A 66 12.46 -0.59 5.33
CA ILE A 66 11.85 -0.27 4.05
C ILE A 66 12.91 0.33 3.14
N CYS A 67 13.00 -0.21 1.92
CA CYS A 67 13.68 0.40 0.79
C CYS A 67 12.63 0.86 -0.20
N CYS A 68 12.63 2.14 -0.54
CA CYS A 68 11.69 2.72 -1.48
C CYS A 68 12.35 3.86 -2.27
N THR A 69 11.74 4.24 -3.38
CA THR A 69 12.15 5.43 -4.13
C THR A 69 11.79 6.70 -3.35
N GLY A 70 12.51 7.80 -3.60
CA GLY A 70 12.27 9.09 -2.95
C GLY A 70 10.83 9.60 -3.07
N ALA A 71 10.16 9.33 -4.20
CA ALA A 71 8.76 9.70 -4.42
C ALA A 71 7.80 9.14 -3.35
N ASN A 72 8.04 7.91 -2.87
CA ASN A 72 7.18 7.34 -1.82
C ASN A 72 7.35 8.07 -0.49
N LEU A 73 8.59 8.43 -0.14
CA LEU A 73 8.87 9.15 1.10
C LEU A 73 8.35 10.59 1.04
N GLU A 74 8.57 11.28 -0.09
CA GLU A 74 8.11 12.65 -0.30
C GLU A 74 6.58 12.75 -0.18
N GLU A 75 5.84 11.85 -0.84
CA GLU A 75 4.39 11.84 -0.80
C GLU A 75 3.83 11.51 0.60
N ASP A 76 4.44 10.57 1.33
CA ASP A 76 4.05 10.29 2.73
C ASP A 76 4.27 11.50 3.65
N ILE A 77 5.35 12.27 3.45
CA ILE A 77 5.61 13.52 4.18
C ILE A 77 4.57 14.60 3.81
N PHE A 78 4.23 14.73 2.52
CA PHE A 78 3.18 15.66 2.10
C PHE A 78 1.82 15.30 2.66
N ASN A 79 1.48 14.01 2.69
CA ASN A 79 0.28 13.53 3.35
C ASN A 79 0.31 13.89 4.84
N LEU A 80 1.41 13.70 5.56
CA LEU A 80 1.50 14.09 6.97
C LEU A 80 1.17 15.58 7.21
N ILE A 81 1.61 16.47 6.32
CA ILE A 81 1.45 17.93 6.48
C ILE A 81 0.09 18.41 5.95
N ALA A 82 -0.35 17.90 4.81
CA ALA A 82 -1.40 18.51 3.99
C ALA A 82 -2.55 17.55 3.63
N HIS A 83 -2.66 16.37 4.27
CA HIS A 83 -3.71 15.38 3.94
C HIS A 83 -5.11 15.98 3.82
N LYS A 84 -5.46 16.92 4.71
CA LYS A 84 -6.79 17.56 4.74
C LYS A 84 -7.06 18.50 3.56
N SER A 85 -6.01 18.94 2.88
CA SER A 85 -6.08 19.81 1.71
C SER A 85 -6.07 19.02 0.41
N TYR A 86 -5.77 17.72 0.44
CA TYR A 86 -5.80 16.88 -0.73
C TYR A 86 -7.25 16.65 -1.18
N LYS A 87 -7.54 16.95 -2.46
CA LYS A 87 -8.85 16.76 -3.06
C LYS A 87 -8.70 15.91 -4.31
N LYS A 88 -9.48 14.83 -4.37
CA LYS A 88 -9.61 14.06 -5.61
C LYS A 88 -10.26 14.95 -6.66
N LEU A 89 -9.62 15.06 -7.82
CA LEU A 89 -10.16 15.79 -8.94
C LEU A 89 -11.14 14.92 -9.73
N PRO A 90 -12.46 15.18 -9.65
CA PRO A 90 -13.40 14.49 -10.51
C PRO A 90 -13.15 14.93 -11.97
N HIS A 91 -13.41 14.04 -12.93
CA HIS A 91 -13.30 14.37 -14.36
C HIS A 91 -11.93 14.87 -14.82
N TYR A 92 -10.83 14.47 -14.17
CA TYR A 92 -9.48 14.94 -14.53
C TYR A 92 -9.08 14.65 -16.00
N ARG A 93 -9.75 13.69 -16.65
CA ARG A 93 -9.53 13.35 -18.06
C ARG A 93 -10.14 14.35 -19.04
N ASP A 94 -11.09 15.16 -18.58
CA ASP A 94 -11.78 16.18 -19.38
C ASP A 94 -11.08 17.56 -19.27
N LEU A 95 -9.92 17.61 -18.58
CA LEU A 95 -9.14 18.82 -18.43
C LEU A 95 -8.55 19.25 -19.77
N THR A 96 -8.80 20.49 -20.13
CA THR A 96 -8.18 21.20 -21.26
C THR A 96 -7.00 22.04 -20.77
N PRO A 97 -6.09 22.50 -21.66
CA PRO A 97 -4.99 23.39 -21.27
C PRO A 97 -5.44 24.66 -20.52
N ASP A 98 -6.64 25.16 -20.81
CA ASP A 98 -7.22 26.34 -20.15
C ASP A 98 -7.88 26.04 -18.80
N SER A 99 -8.02 24.75 -18.44
CA SER A 99 -8.68 24.33 -17.20
C SER A 99 -7.80 24.64 -15.98
N ARG A 100 -8.14 25.69 -15.22
CA ARG A 100 -7.48 25.98 -13.93
C ARG A 100 -8.01 25.08 -12.83
N VAL A 101 -7.10 24.26 -12.30
CA VAL A 101 -7.42 23.23 -11.30
C VAL A 101 -7.18 23.71 -9.87
N ILE A 102 -6.38 24.77 -9.71
CA ILE A 102 -6.01 25.36 -8.43
C ILE A 102 -6.65 26.75 -8.35
N LYS A 103 -7.67 26.91 -7.50
CA LYS A 103 -8.09 28.23 -7.02
C LYS A 103 -7.25 28.56 -5.77
N PRO A 104 -6.78 29.82 -5.63
CA PRO A 104 -6.05 30.25 -4.45
C PRO A 104 -6.86 30.07 -3.17
#